data_AF-A0A497FRR8-F1
#
_entry.id   AF-A0A497FRR8-F1
#
_cell.length_a   1.000
_cell.length_b   1.000
_cell.length_c   1.000
_cell.angle_alpha   90.00
_cell.angle_beta   90.00
_cell.angle_gamma   90.00
#
_symmetry.space_group_name_H-M   'P 1'
#
loop_
_entity.id
_entity.type
_entity.pdbx_description
1 polymer ?
#
loop_
_entity_poly.entity_id
_entity_poly.type
_entity_poly.pdbx_seq_one_letter_code
_entity_poly.pdbx_strand_id
1 'polypeptide(L)'
;MCWAIPAKVLKIHGFTATVDFGGGVVKEVIVAMEDIREGDLVLVHAGSIIGKIDEKEVLETLKIYRELAIESAVERGLKRDEAERLVDEKMRKITEDLGVGS
;
A
#
# COMPACT_ATOMS: atom_id res chain seq x y z
N MET A 1 4.82 16.20 6.24
CA MET A 1 4.32 15.89 4.89
C MET A 1 4.06 14.39 4.88
N CYS A 2 2.81 13.97 5.03
CA CYS A 2 2.45 12.57 5.20
C CYS A 2 1.66 12.10 3.97
N TRP A 3 2.21 11.16 3.20
CA TRP A 3 1.51 10.53 2.07
C TRP A 3 0.57 9.45 2.59
N ALA A 4 -0.64 9.41 2.04
CA ALA A 4 -1.56 8.31 2.30
C ALA A 4 -1.03 7.04 1.63
N ILE A 5 -1.18 5.90 2.30
CA ILE A 5 -0.70 4.62 1.82
C ILE A 5 -1.90 3.79 1.33
N PRO A 6 -1.84 3.22 0.12
CA PRO A 6 -2.84 2.29 -0.36
C PRO A 6 -2.96 1.06 0.54
N ALA A 7 -4.19 0.63 0.79
CA ALA A 7 -4.50 -0.58 1.53
C ALA A 7 -5.76 -1.24 0.97
N LYS A 8 -5.90 -2.55 1.19
CA LYS A 8 -7.10 -3.31 0.86
C LYS A 8 -7.96 -3.52 2.09
N VAL A 9 -9.25 -3.25 1.99
CA VAL A 9 -10.20 -3.52 3.09
C VAL A 9 -10.45 -5.02 3.19
N LEU A 10 -10.07 -5.62 4.31
CA LEU A 10 -10.31 -7.04 4.58
C LEU A 10 -11.65 -7.28 5.27
N LYS A 11 -11.98 -6.44 6.25
CA LYS A 11 -13.19 -6.59 7.08
C LYS A 11 -13.64 -5.27 7.68
N ILE A 12 -14.95 -5.05 7.78
CA ILE A 12 -15.53 -3.83 8.38
C ILE A 12 -16.19 -4.13 9.74
N HIS A 13 -15.95 -3.25 10.71
CA HIS A 13 -16.38 -3.33 12.10
C HIS A 13 -17.04 -2.02 12.56
N GLY A 14 -18.16 -1.65 11.95
CA GLY A 14 -18.84 -0.39 12.24
C GLY A 14 -17.99 0.81 11.80
N PHE A 15 -17.42 1.53 12.77
CA PHE A 15 -16.57 2.71 12.51
C PHE A 15 -15.09 2.38 12.30
N THR A 16 -14.69 1.12 12.42
CA THR A 16 -13.33 0.66 12.11
C THR A 16 -13.33 -0.38 11.00
N ALA A 17 -12.18 -0.58 10.38
CA ALA A 17 -11.96 -1.63 9.39
C ALA A 17 -10.57 -2.25 9.60
N THR A 18 -10.48 -3.55 9.36
CA THR A 18 -9.19 -4.24 9.20
C THR A 18 -8.75 -4.07 7.74
N VAL A 19 -7.56 -3.52 7.53
CA VAL A 19 -6.97 -3.30 6.21
C VAL A 19 -5.61 -3.97 6.08
N ASP A 20 -5.25 -4.39 4.87
CA ASP A 20 -3.94 -4.92 4.50
C ASP A 20 -3.17 -3.90 3.65
N PHE A 21 -1.98 -3.52 4.08
CA PHE A 21 -1.07 -2.65 3.34
C PHE A 21 -0.15 -3.41 2.37
N GLY A 22 -0.32 -4.73 2.30
CA GLY A 22 0.56 -5.63 1.58
C GLY A 22 1.81 -6.00 2.38
N GLY A 23 2.50 -7.03 1.93
CA GLY A 23 3.65 -7.60 2.61
C GLY A 23 3.29 -8.35 3.91
N GLY A 24 2.00 -8.59 4.18
CA GLY A 24 1.46 -9.14 5.43
C GLY A 24 1.24 -8.10 6.55
N VAL A 25 1.17 -6.81 6.20
CA VAL A 25 0.99 -5.72 7.19
C VAL A 25 -0.50 -5.40 7.35
N VAL A 26 -1.13 -6.02 8.34
CA VAL A 26 -2.54 -5.82 8.66
C VAL A 26 -2.71 -4.88 9.86
N LYS A 27 -3.62 -3.91 9.77
CA LYS A 27 -3.94 -2.96 10.85
C LYS A 27 -5.44 -2.66 10.91
N GLU A 28 -5.90 -2.29 12.10
CA GLU A 28 -7.20 -1.65 12.27
C GLU A 28 -7.07 -0.14 12.03
N VAL A 29 -8.02 0.42 11.27
CA VAL A 29 -8.10 1.83 10.91
C VAL A 29 -9.52 2.36 11.08
N ILE A 30 -9.67 3.67 11.23
CA ILE A 30 -10.96 4.35 11.32
C ILE A 30 -11.55 4.51 9.92
N VAL A 31 -12.84 4.20 9.77
CA VAL A 31 -13.62 4.45 8.56
C VAL A 31 -14.21 5.86 8.66
N ALA A 32 -13.51 6.86 8.15
CA ALA A 32 -13.91 8.27 8.23
C ALA A 32 -14.75 8.73 7.03
N MET A 33 -15.30 7.79 6.25
CA MET A 33 -16.11 8.08 5.05
C MET A 33 -17.18 7.01 4.82
N GLU A 34 -18.18 7.32 3.99
CA GLU A 34 -19.27 6.42 3.64
C GLU A 34 -18.91 5.50 2.45
N ASP A 35 -19.77 4.49 2.22
CA ASP A 35 -19.69 3.52 1.10
C ASP A 35 -18.40 2.68 1.02
N ILE A 36 -17.67 2.45 2.11
CA ILE A 36 -16.55 1.49 2.11
C ILE A 36 -17.07 0.05 2.17
N ARG A 37 -16.50 -0.84 1.35
CA ARG A 37 -16.84 -2.26 1.28
C ARG A 37 -15.59 -3.14 1.43
N GLU A 38 -15.79 -4.37 1.88
CA GLU A 38 -14.72 -5.38 1.85
C GLU A 38 -14.24 -5.60 0.41
N GLY A 39 -12.93 -5.65 0.23
CA GLY A 39 -12.29 -5.72 -1.09
C GLY A 39 -11.94 -4.37 -1.72
N ASP A 40 -12.49 -3.25 -1.21
CA ASP A 40 -12.13 -1.92 -1.72
C ASP A 40 -10.64 -1.63 -1.50
N LEU A 41 -10.03 -0.98 -2.49
CA LEU A 41 -8.73 -0.33 -2.36
C LEU A 41 -8.94 1.10 -1.84
N VAL A 42 -8.24 1.44 -0.77
CA VAL A 42 -8.41 2.69 -0.04
C VAL A 42 -7.09 3.36 0.25
N LEU A 43 -7.14 4.67 0.45
CA LEU A 43 -6.03 5.47 0.95
C LEU A 43 -6.16 5.63 2.46
N VAL A 44 -5.14 5.20 3.21
CA VAL A 44 -5.08 5.39 4.65
C VAL A 44 -4.08 6.47 5.01
N HIS A 45 -4.49 7.40 5.87
CA HIS A 45 -3.64 8.44 6.42
C HIS A 45 -3.89 8.59 7.91
N ALA A 46 -2.81 8.61 8.71
CA ALA A 46 -2.87 8.77 10.16
C ALA A 46 -3.87 7.82 10.86
N GLY A 47 -4.01 6.60 10.34
CA GLY A 47 -4.92 5.59 10.90
C GLY A 47 -6.38 5.71 10.45
N SER A 48 -6.69 6.55 9.46
CA SER A 48 -8.04 6.73 8.92
C SER A 48 -8.09 6.50 7.42
N ILE A 49 -9.16 5.86 6.95
CA ILE A 49 -9.50 5.80 5.52
C ILE A 49 -9.98 7.19 5.10
N ILE A 50 -9.29 7.79 4.13
CA ILE A 50 -9.56 9.14 3.63
C ILE A 50 -10.13 9.17 2.21
N GLY A 51 -10.11 8.04 1.50
CA GLY A 51 -10.58 7.95 0.13
C GLY A 51 -10.48 6.53 -0.42
N LYS A 52 -11.23 6.26 -1.49
CA LYS A 52 -11.01 5.09 -2.36
C LYS A 52 -9.96 5.42 -3.42
N ILE A 53 -9.28 4.41 -3.91
CA ILE A 53 -8.30 4.52 -5.00
C ILE A 53 -8.53 3.36 -5.96
N ASP A 54 -8.38 3.59 -7.26
CA ASP A 54 -8.50 2.51 -8.24
C ASP A 54 -7.19 1.73 -8.40
N GLU A 55 -7.30 0.53 -8.96
CA GLU A 55 -6.14 -0.35 -9.17
C GLU A 55 -5.02 0.30 -10.00
N LYS A 56 -5.38 1.08 -11.02
CA LYS A 56 -4.41 1.73 -11.90
C LYS A 56 -3.62 2.79 -11.12
N GLU A 57 -4.32 3.60 -10.32
CA GLU A 57 -3.71 4.62 -9.45
C GLU A 57 -2.82 3.99 -8.36
N VAL A 58 -3.22 2.84 -7.81
CA VAL A 58 -2.38 2.06 -6.89
C VAL A 58 -1.08 1.65 -7.58
N LEU A 59 -1.16 1.09 -8.80
CA LEU A 59 0.02 0.67 -9.55
C LEU A 59 0.95 1.84 -9.91
N GLU A 60 0.39 2.99 -10.27
CA GLU A 60 1.17 4.21 -10.52
C GLU A 60 1.87 4.71 -9.24
N THR A 61 1.17 4.68 -8.10
CA THR A 61 1.75 5.04 -6.80
C THR A 61 2.88 4.11 -6.40
N LEU A 62 2.69 2.79 -6.57
CA LEU A 62 3.70 1.78 -6.24
C LEU A 62 4.95 1.89 -7.11
N LYS A 63 4.82 2.30 -8.39
CA LYS A 63 5.98 2.58 -9.26
C LYS A 63 6.84 3.71 -8.70
N ILE A 64 6.22 4.80 -8.25
CA ILE A 64 6.94 5.91 -7.62
C ILE A 64 7.63 5.43 -6.33
N TYR A 65 6.93 4.65 -5.51
CA TYR A 65 7.51 4.11 -4.27
C TYR A 65 8.67 3.15 -4.53
N ARG A 66 8.62 2.38 -5.62
CA ARG A 66 9.72 1.52 -6.07
C ARG A 66 10.97 2.33 -6.36
N GLU A 67 10.85 3.40 -7.15
CA GLU A 67 12.00 4.25 -7.48
C GLU A 67 12.62 4.88 -6.22
N LEU A 68 11.79 5.46 -5.36
CA LEU A 68 12.23 6.04 -4.09
C LEU A 68 12.89 5.01 -3.15
N ALA A 69 12.35 3.79 -3.10
CA ALA A 69 12.91 2.72 -2.27
C ALA A 69 14.28 2.25 -2.79
N ILE A 70 14.45 2.16 -4.11
CA ILE A 70 15.74 1.83 -4.74
C ILE A 70 16.77 2.90 -4.42
N GLU A 71 16.43 4.18 -4.63
CA GLU A 71 17.33 5.31 -4.34
C GLU A 71 17.75 5.30 -2.86
N SER A 72 16.79 5.15 -1.94
CA SER A 72 17.08 5.10 -0.50
C SER A 72 17.97 3.90 -0.12
N ALA A 73 17.77 2.74 -0.76
CA ALA A 73 18.62 1.57 -0.52
C ALA A 73 20.06 1.79 -1.02
N VAL A 74 20.22 2.42 -2.19
CA VAL A 74 21.53 2.75 -2.75
C VAL A 74 22.27 3.76 -1.87
N GLU A 75 21.58 4.80 -1.39
CA GLU A 75 22.15 5.78 -0.44
C GLU A 75 22.64 5.14 0.85
N ARG A 76 21.98 4.05 1.29
CA ARG A 76 22.37 3.25 2.46
C ARG A 76 23.51 2.27 2.18
N GLY A 77 24.08 2.27 0.97
CA GLY A 77 25.27 1.51 0.60
C GLY A 77 25.00 0.18 -0.11
N LEU A 78 23.75 -0.13 -0.48
CA LEU A 78 23.46 -1.29 -1.33
C LEU A 78 23.91 -1.01 -2.76
N LYS A 79 24.42 -2.03 -3.45
CA LYS A 79 24.64 -1.94 -4.90
C LYS A 79 23.30 -1.85 -5.62
N ARG A 80 23.25 -1.12 -6.74
CA ARG A 80 22.00 -0.85 -7.45
C ARG A 80 21.28 -2.11 -7.92
N ASP A 81 22.02 -3.10 -8.41
CA ASP A 81 21.49 -4.39 -8.85
C ASP A 81 20.91 -5.23 -7.69
N GLU A 82 21.47 -5.09 -6.50
CA GLU A 82 20.95 -5.73 -5.29
C GLU A 82 19.70 -5.00 -4.76
N ALA A 83 19.73 -3.66 -4.76
CA ALA A 83 18.60 -2.82 -4.39
C ALA A 83 17.38 -3.06 -5.30
N GLU A 84 17.57 -3.09 -6.62
CA GLU A 84 16.51 -3.37 -7.59
C GLU A 84 15.85 -4.73 -7.32
N ARG A 85 16.64 -5.80 -7.17
CA ARG A 85 16.11 -7.15 -6.86
C ARG A 85 15.31 -7.19 -5.57
N LEU A 86 15.85 -6.61 -4.49
CA LEU A 86 15.20 -6.61 -3.18
C LEU A 86 13.88 -5.84 -3.20
N VAL A 87 13.86 -4.67 -3.86
CA VAL A 87 12.66 -3.84 -3.95
C VAL A 87 11.63 -4.52 -4.85
N ASP A 88 12.03 -5.12 -5.97
CA ASP A 88 11.13 -5.83 -6.88
C ASP A 88 10.45 -7.03 -6.23
N GLU A 89 11.19 -7.81 -5.44
CA GLU A 89 10.62 -8.91 -4.67
C GLU A 89 9.56 -8.43 -3.67
N LYS A 90 9.85 -7.35 -2.95
CA LYS A 90 8.90 -6.74 -2.00
C LYS A 90 7.68 -6.17 -2.71
N MET A 91 7.87 -5.49 -3.84
CA MET A 91 6.80 -4.88 -4.61
C MET A 91 5.85 -5.95 -5.16
N ARG A 92 6.39 -7.06 -5.68
CA ARG A 92 5.57 -8.19 -6.14
C ARG A 92 4.66 -8.73 -5.04
N LYS A 93 5.22 -8.92 -3.82
CA LYS A 93 4.42 -9.39 -2.69
C LYS A 93 3.31 -8.39 -2.31
N ILE A 94 3.62 -7.09 -2.30
CA ILE A 94 2.62 -6.05 -2.02
C ILE A 94 1.50 -6.07 -3.06
N THR A 95 1.83 -6.16 -4.34
CA THR A 95 0.81 -6.21 -5.41
C THR A 95 -0.06 -7.46 -5.33
N GLU A 96 0.53 -8.62 -5.01
CA GLU A 96 -0.20 -9.88 -4.80
C GLU A 96 -1.19 -9.77 -3.62
N ASP A 97 -0.73 -9.27 -2.47
CA ASP A 97 -1.55 -9.12 -1.27
C ASP A 97 -2.70 -8.12 -1.48
N LEU A 98 -2.43 -7.01 -2.18
CA LEU A 98 -3.46 -6.03 -2.55
C LEU A 98 -4.39 -6.57 -3.66
N GLY A 99 -3.98 -7.61 -4.39
CA GLY A 99 -4.73 -8.18 -5.50
C GLY A 99 -4.80 -7.24 -6.71
N VAL A 100 -3.68 -6.58 -7.02
CA VAL A 100 -3.54 -5.65 -8.15
C VAL A 100 -2.43 -6.10 -9.09
N GLY A 101 -2.55 -5.79 -10.38
CA GLY A 101 -1.51 -6.02 -11.38
C GLY A 101 -1.40 -7.46 -11.90
N SER A 102 -2.49 -8.23 -11.83
CA SER A 102 -2.63 -9.53 -12.51
C SER A 102 -2.83 -9.40 -14.01
#